data_AF-A0A6P1DRF2-F1
#
_entry.id   AF-A0A6P1DRF2-F1
#
_cell.length_a   1.000
_cell.length_b   1.000
_cell.length_c   1.000
_cell.angle_alpha   90.00
_cell.angle_beta   90.00
_cell.angle_gamma   90.00
#
_symmetry.space_group_name_H-M   'P 1'
#
loop_
_entity.id
_entity.type
_entity.pdbx_description
1 polymer ?
#
loop_
_entity_poly.entity_id
_entity_poly.type
_entity_poly.pdbx_seq_one_letter_code
_entity_poly.pdbx_strand_id
1 'polypeptide(L)'
;MAITVAPNPRTLQWRNFREVPSLPDEDAHIDIDFSVPNRPFRSVNGRFRMAETFQIGVAPVATVRRGASQTSALLAHEQGHYDIGILVAHAMARDFMALEADSVGELSTAIRDCFNRHRQTLMRPVQQKYDLDTNHSQNAVQQQRWDGLIRRCMGSTPTCDRLDNLQL
;
A
#
# COMPACT_ATOMS: atom_id res chain seq x y z
N MET A 1 12.55 6.98 -17.15
CA MET A 1 11.12 6.94 -16.80
C MET A 1 11.05 6.65 -15.32
N ALA A 2 10.33 7.45 -14.54
CA ALA A 2 10.19 7.21 -13.12
C ALA A 2 8.69 7.16 -12.78
N ILE A 3 8.23 6.00 -12.34
CA ILE A 3 6.93 5.89 -11.67
C ILE A 3 7.24 5.93 -10.18
N THR A 4 6.69 6.93 -9.49
CA THR A 4 6.95 7.19 -8.08
C THR A 4 5.66 7.08 -7.27
N VAL A 5 5.75 7.12 -5.95
CA VAL A 5 4.59 6.97 -5.05
C VAL A 5 4.37 8.28 -4.30
N ALA A 6 3.13 8.71 -4.22
CA ALA A 6 2.70 9.93 -3.55
C ALA A 6 1.63 9.60 -2.49
N PRO A 7 2.03 9.29 -1.25
CA PRO A 7 1.09 9.13 -0.15
C PRO A 7 0.51 10.47 0.29
N ASN A 8 -0.80 10.50 0.55
CA ASN A 8 -1.49 11.66 1.10
C ASN A 8 -2.60 11.22 2.08
N PRO A 9 -2.45 11.48 3.40
CA PRO A 9 -1.30 12.09 4.07
C PRO A 9 -0.09 11.14 4.13
N ARG A 10 1.07 11.61 4.63
CA ARG A 10 2.20 10.71 4.97
C ARG A 10 2.08 10.07 6.35
N THR A 11 1.41 10.76 7.26
CA THR A 11 1.23 10.34 8.65
C THR A 11 -0.23 10.55 9.01
N LEU A 12 -0.85 9.49 9.50
CA LEU A 12 -2.23 9.49 9.94
C LEU A 12 -2.38 10.27 11.24
N GLN A 13 -3.55 10.84 11.38
CA GLN A 13 -4.03 11.49 12.58
C GLN A 13 -5.51 11.14 12.72
N TRP A 14 -6.06 11.21 13.93
CA TRP A 14 -7.47 10.88 14.15
C TRP A 14 -8.44 11.67 13.27
N ARG A 15 -8.10 12.90 12.86
CA ARG A 15 -8.89 13.68 11.90
C ARG A 15 -9.00 13.06 10.50
N ASN A 16 -8.18 12.07 10.18
CA ASN A 16 -8.26 11.32 8.92
C ASN A 16 -9.32 10.22 8.97
N PHE A 17 -9.80 9.85 10.17
CA PHE A 17 -10.76 8.78 10.37
C PHE A 17 -12.18 9.32 10.37
N ARG A 18 -13.07 8.66 9.64
CA ARG A 18 -14.50 8.90 9.71
C ARG A 18 -15.11 8.03 10.81
N GLU A 19 -15.84 8.64 11.74
CA GLU A 19 -16.59 7.88 12.73
C GLU A 19 -17.72 7.07 12.09
N VAL A 20 -17.86 5.80 12.50
CA VAL A 20 -18.95 4.91 12.10
C VAL A 20 -19.61 4.27 13.33
N PRO A 21 -20.89 3.87 13.27
CA PRO A 21 -21.60 3.32 14.44
C PRO A 21 -20.96 2.04 14.98
N SER A 22 -20.41 1.19 14.11
CA SER A 22 -19.83 -0.10 14.44
C SER A 22 -18.77 -0.50 13.41
N LEU A 23 -17.78 -1.25 13.85
CA LEU A 23 -16.85 -2.01 13.01
C LEU A 23 -16.89 -3.47 13.44
N PRO A 24 -16.67 -4.44 12.53
CA PRO A 24 -16.50 -5.84 12.90
C PRO A 24 -15.18 -6.01 13.67
N ASP A 25 -15.25 -6.52 14.90
CA ASP A 25 -14.13 -6.99 15.72
C ASP A 25 -12.97 -6.02 16.02
N GLU A 26 -13.05 -4.76 15.58
CA GLU A 26 -11.98 -3.76 15.70
C GLU A 26 -12.48 -2.37 16.14
N ASP A 27 -11.56 -1.54 16.65
CA ASP A 27 -11.85 -0.16 17.08
C ASP A 27 -11.60 0.89 15.98
N ALA A 28 -10.69 0.60 15.06
CA ALA A 28 -10.39 1.37 13.87
C ALA A 28 -10.05 0.41 12.72
N HIS A 29 -10.19 0.87 11.47
CA HIS A 29 -9.86 0.11 10.28
C HIS A 29 -9.36 1.05 9.18
N ILE A 30 -8.38 0.59 8.40
CA ILE A 30 -7.90 1.25 7.19
C ILE A 30 -7.92 0.32 5.99
N ASP A 31 -8.64 0.77 4.95
CA ASP A 31 -8.38 0.33 3.58
C ASP A 31 -7.45 1.32 2.87
N ILE A 32 -6.76 0.84 1.84
CA ILE A 32 -5.87 1.66 1.02
C ILE A 32 -6.49 1.86 -0.36
N ASP A 33 -6.62 3.12 -0.77
CA ASP A 33 -6.96 3.49 -2.13
C ASP A 33 -5.70 3.82 -2.93
N PHE A 34 -5.61 3.23 -4.13
CA PHE A 34 -4.50 3.42 -5.05
C PHE A 34 -5.00 4.15 -6.29
N SER A 35 -4.43 5.32 -6.59
CA SER A 35 -4.75 6.08 -7.78
C SER A 35 -3.63 5.98 -8.80
N VAL A 36 -3.88 5.28 -9.92
CA VAL A 36 -2.97 5.22 -11.06
C VAL A 36 -3.54 6.10 -12.17
N PRO A 37 -2.89 7.22 -12.54
CA PRO A 37 -3.41 8.10 -13.57
C PRO A 37 -3.39 7.40 -14.93
N ASN A 38 -4.44 7.59 -15.73
CA ASN A 38 -4.42 7.17 -17.12
C ASN A 38 -3.38 7.99 -17.89
N ARG A 39 -2.41 7.33 -18.51
CA ARG A 39 -1.34 7.95 -19.29
C ARG A 39 -1.26 7.24 -20.64
N PRO A 40 -0.92 7.97 -21.72
CA PRO A 40 -0.72 7.33 -23.01
C PRO A 40 0.40 6.28 -22.91
N PHE A 41 0.37 5.28 -23.77
CA PHE A 41 1.50 4.36 -23.93
C PHE A 41 2.47 4.90 -24.96
N ARG A 42 3.72 4.47 -24.87
CA ARG A 42 4.76 4.77 -25.86
C ARG A 42 5.25 3.48 -26.51
N SER A 43 5.58 3.56 -27.80
CA SER A 43 6.28 2.48 -28.49
C SER A 43 7.79 2.73 -28.42
N VAL A 44 8.55 1.72 -28.03
CA VAL A 44 10.01 1.71 -28.01
C VAL A 44 10.47 0.40 -28.64
N ASN A 45 11.21 0.48 -29.75
CA ASN A 45 11.70 -0.69 -30.49
C ASN A 45 10.59 -1.70 -30.84
N GLY A 46 9.42 -1.20 -31.25
CA GLY A 46 8.28 -2.04 -31.63
C GLY A 46 7.44 -2.59 -30.47
N ARG A 47 7.82 -2.32 -29.21
CA ARG A 47 7.05 -2.73 -28.02
C ARG A 47 6.42 -1.56 -27.32
N PHE A 48 5.20 -1.75 -26.83
CA PHE A 48 4.49 -0.76 -26.03
C PHE A 48 4.93 -0.82 -24.58
N ARG A 49 5.13 0.34 -23.97
CA ARG A 49 5.44 0.54 -22.55
C ARG A 49 4.61 1.67 -21.99
N MET A 50 4.52 1.80 -20.67
CA MET A 50 3.96 3.02 -20.09
C MET A 50 4.75 4.26 -20.53
N ALA A 51 4.05 5.33 -20.87
CA ALA A 51 4.68 6.61 -21.18
C ALA A 51 4.74 7.51 -19.94
N GLU A 52 5.67 8.46 -20.00
CA GLU A 52 5.90 9.53 -19.03
C GLU A 52 6.23 9.11 -17.59
N THR A 53 6.64 10.09 -16.80
CA THR A 53 6.82 10.01 -15.35
C THR A 53 5.48 10.34 -14.70
N PHE A 54 5.01 9.49 -13.79
CA PHE A 54 3.81 9.77 -13.00
C PHE A 54 3.93 9.26 -11.57
N GLN A 55 2.95 9.64 -10.74
CA GLN A 55 2.85 9.22 -9.36
C GLN A 55 1.65 8.30 -9.17
N ILE A 56 1.86 7.19 -8.48
CA ILE A 56 0.78 6.39 -7.90
C ILE A 56 0.36 7.11 -6.60
N GLY A 57 -0.86 7.60 -6.56
CA GLY A 57 -1.45 8.17 -5.35
C GLY A 57 -1.81 7.07 -4.36
N VAL A 58 -1.55 7.29 -3.07
CA VAL A 58 -1.93 6.36 -2.00
C VAL A 58 -2.70 7.15 -0.95
N ALA A 59 -3.97 6.80 -0.73
CA ALA A 59 -4.83 7.49 0.22
C ALA A 59 -5.47 6.49 1.21
N PRO A 60 -5.60 6.84 2.50
CA PRO A 60 -6.29 5.99 3.46
C PRO A 60 -7.80 6.16 3.32
N VAL A 61 -8.52 5.05 3.40
CA VAL A 61 -9.96 5.01 3.67
C VAL A 61 -10.11 4.54 5.10
N ALA A 62 -10.10 5.51 6.02
CA ALA A 62 -9.97 5.26 7.44
C ALA A 62 -11.30 5.45 8.19
N THR A 63 -11.65 4.48 9.03
CA THR A 63 -12.85 4.52 9.86
C THR A 63 -12.53 4.18 11.31
N VAL A 64 -13.23 4.82 12.24
CA VAL A 64 -13.10 4.55 13.67
C VAL A 64 -14.49 4.31 14.26
N ARG A 65 -14.63 3.31 15.12
CA ARG A 65 -15.90 3.00 15.77
C ARG A 65 -16.26 4.11 16.76
N ARG A 66 -17.52 4.55 16.74
CA ARG A 66 -18.02 5.56 17.67
C ARG A 66 -17.81 5.09 19.12
N GLY A 67 -17.19 5.93 19.94
CA GLY A 67 -16.87 5.64 21.33
C GLY A 67 -15.64 4.75 21.55
N ALA A 68 -14.91 4.38 20.49
CA ALA A 68 -13.61 3.74 20.62
C ALA A 68 -12.58 4.68 21.29
N SER A 69 -11.66 4.10 22.05
CA SER A 69 -10.58 4.86 22.66
C SER A 69 -9.50 5.16 21.61
N GLN A 70 -9.40 6.43 21.21
CA GLN A 70 -8.45 6.93 20.22
C GLN A 70 -7.01 7.04 20.76
N THR A 71 -6.42 5.90 21.13
CA THR A 71 -5.08 5.84 21.74
C THR A 71 -3.96 5.99 20.72
N SER A 72 -2.76 6.38 21.18
CA SER A 72 -1.58 6.42 20.30
C SER A 72 -1.18 5.04 19.77
N ALA A 73 -1.42 3.98 20.55
CA ALA A 73 -1.12 2.60 20.14
C ALA A 73 -2.02 2.15 18.98
N LEU A 74 -3.33 2.43 19.07
CA LEU A 74 -4.26 2.15 17.99
C LEU A 74 -3.91 2.96 16.74
N LEU A 75 -3.63 4.26 16.86
CA LEU A 75 -3.24 5.08 15.71
C LEU A 75 -1.93 4.58 15.05
N ALA A 76 -0.96 4.13 15.85
CA ALA A 76 0.28 3.55 15.34
C ALA A 76 0.03 2.22 14.60
N HIS A 77 -0.91 1.42 15.09
CA HIS A 77 -1.30 0.18 14.43
C HIS A 77 -1.88 0.44 13.02
N GLU A 78 -2.84 1.37 12.92
CA GLU A 78 -3.42 1.82 11.65
C GLU A 78 -2.37 2.44 10.72
N GLN A 79 -1.40 3.19 11.27
CA GLN A 79 -0.28 3.70 10.48
C GLN A 79 0.55 2.58 9.86
N GLY A 80 0.76 1.48 10.58
CA GLY A 80 1.46 0.31 10.04
C GLY A 80 0.74 -0.29 8.84
N HIS A 81 -0.59 -0.44 8.90
CA HIS A 81 -1.39 -0.88 7.75
C HIS A 81 -1.21 0.04 6.54
N TYR A 82 -1.28 1.35 6.77
CA TYR A 82 -1.14 2.34 5.72
C TYR A 82 0.27 2.34 5.11
N ASP A 83 1.31 2.24 5.94
CA ASP A 83 2.69 2.14 5.50
C ASP A 83 2.97 0.88 4.67
N ILE A 84 2.36 -0.26 5.03
CA ILE A 84 2.39 -1.48 4.21
C ILE A 84 1.79 -1.19 2.82
N GLY A 85 0.68 -0.47 2.75
CA GLY A 85 0.09 -0.02 1.49
C GLY A 85 1.02 0.82 0.63
N ILE A 86 1.75 1.75 1.25
CA ILE A 86 2.75 2.58 0.58
C ILE A 86 3.90 1.73 0.03
N LEU A 87 4.39 0.75 0.80
CA LEU A 87 5.44 -0.17 0.37
C LEU A 87 4.98 -1.03 -0.83
N VAL A 88 3.74 -1.52 -0.81
CA VAL A 88 3.12 -2.22 -1.93
C VAL A 88 3.02 -1.32 -3.16
N ALA A 89 2.66 -0.04 -3.01
CA ALA A 89 2.66 0.90 -4.13
C ALA A 89 4.05 1.12 -4.72
N HIS A 90 5.11 1.11 -3.91
CA HIS A 90 6.48 1.18 -4.40
C HIS A 90 6.87 -0.07 -5.19
N ALA A 91 6.48 -1.26 -4.72
CA ALA A 91 6.69 -2.50 -5.45
C ALA A 91 5.94 -2.51 -6.78
N MET A 92 4.67 -2.14 -6.76
CA MET A 92 3.83 -1.98 -7.95
C MET A 92 4.43 -0.98 -8.95
N ALA A 93 4.94 0.16 -8.50
CA ALA A 93 5.58 1.14 -9.36
C ALA A 93 6.82 0.57 -10.10
N ARG A 94 7.62 -0.28 -9.44
CA ARG A 94 8.75 -0.95 -10.10
C ARG A 94 8.28 -1.90 -11.19
N ASP A 95 7.30 -2.75 -10.88
CA ASP A 95 6.80 -3.76 -11.81
C ASP A 95 6.17 -3.10 -13.03
N PHE A 96 5.39 -2.04 -12.80
CA PHE A 96 4.87 -1.14 -13.82
C PHE A 96 5.95 -0.56 -14.75
N MET A 97 7.13 -0.21 -14.23
CA MET A 97 8.23 0.28 -15.06
C MET A 97 8.89 -0.81 -15.91
N ALA A 98 8.75 -2.08 -15.51
CA ALA A 98 9.29 -3.24 -16.22
C ALA A 98 8.32 -3.80 -17.28
N LEU A 99 7.04 -3.44 -17.25
CA LEU A 99 6.05 -3.93 -18.19
C LEU A 99 6.28 -3.43 -19.63
N GLU A 100 6.14 -4.36 -20.56
CA GLU A 100 6.12 -4.11 -22.00
C GLU A 100 5.30 -5.17 -22.73
N ALA A 101 4.72 -4.85 -23.88
CA ALA A 101 3.92 -5.78 -24.68
C ALA A 101 3.97 -5.46 -26.18
N ASP A 102 3.44 -6.34 -27.03
CA ASP A 102 3.46 -6.16 -28.49
C ASP A 102 2.28 -5.32 -28.98
N SER A 103 1.25 -5.17 -28.14
CA SER A 103 0.12 -4.28 -28.40
C SER A 103 -0.30 -3.45 -27.17
N VAL A 104 -1.03 -2.37 -27.44
CA VAL A 104 -1.71 -1.54 -26.41
C VAL A 104 -2.68 -2.36 -25.56
N GLY A 105 -3.39 -3.33 -26.17
CA GLY A 105 -4.37 -4.17 -25.48
C GLY A 105 -3.72 -5.14 -24.50
N GLU A 106 -2.61 -5.76 -24.90
CA GLU A 106 -1.81 -6.63 -24.03
C GLU A 106 -1.17 -5.84 -22.89
N LEU A 107 -0.60 -4.67 -23.17
CA LEU A 107 -0.02 -3.83 -22.12
C LEU A 107 -1.08 -3.39 -21.10
N SER A 108 -2.26 -2.97 -21.56
CA SER A 108 -3.39 -2.63 -20.68
C SER A 108 -3.77 -3.80 -19.77
N THR A 109 -3.80 -5.01 -20.31
CA THR A 109 -4.08 -6.23 -19.55
C THR A 109 -2.99 -6.49 -18.52
N ALA A 110 -1.72 -6.42 -18.91
CA ALA A 110 -0.59 -6.63 -18.01
C ALA A 110 -0.55 -5.62 -16.86
N ILE A 111 -0.87 -4.34 -17.12
CA ILE A 111 -0.95 -3.30 -16.09
C ILE A 111 -2.06 -3.62 -15.09
N ARG A 112 -3.25 -3.99 -15.57
CA ARG A 112 -4.39 -4.37 -14.72
C ARG A 112 -4.07 -5.61 -13.88
N ASP A 113 -3.43 -6.61 -14.47
CA ASP A 113 -3.08 -7.85 -13.77
C ASP A 113 -2.00 -7.60 -12.72
N CYS A 114 -1.00 -6.75 -13.02
CA CYS A 114 0.00 -6.30 -12.06
C CYS A 114 -0.65 -5.54 -10.89
N PHE A 115 -1.54 -4.59 -11.18
CA PHE A 115 -2.30 -3.86 -10.16
C PHE A 115 -3.08 -4.81 -9.24
N ASN A 116 -3.84 -5.74 -9.83
CA ASN A 116 -4.64 -6.70 -9.07
C ASN A 116 -3.76 -7.65 -8.24
N ARG A 117 -2.62 -8.10 -8.79
CA ARG A 117 -1.65 -8.92 -8.05
C ARG A 117 -1.16 -8.22 -6.78
N HIS A 118 -0.69 -6.98 -6.88
CA HIS A 118 -0.21 -6.24 -5.72
C HIS A 118 -1.33 -5.99 -4.71
N ARG A 119 -2.48 -5.49 -5.17
CA ARG A 119 -3.60 -5.13 -4.30
C ARG A 119 -4.26 -6.34 -3.64
N GLN A 120 -4.52 -7.41 -4.38
CA GLN A 120 -5.38 -8.51 -3.93
C GLN A 120 -4.58 -9.72 -3.44
N THR A 121 -3.39 -9.96 -4.00
CA THR A 121 -2.62 -11.20 -3.73
C THR A 121 -1.43 -10.95 -2.81
N LEU A 122 -0.70 -9.84 -2.99
CA LEU A 122 0.54 -9.59 -2.24
C LEU A 122 0.31 -8.80 -0.96
N MET A 123 -0.54 -7.75 -1.01
CA MET A 123 -0.81 -6.92 0.17
C MET A 123 -1.54 -7.68 1.27
N ARG A 124 -2.57 -8.46 0.91
CA ARG A 124 -3.47 -9.10 1.88
C ARG A 124 -2.75 -10.03 2.88
N PRO A 125 -1.85 -10.95 2.46
CA PRO A 125 -1.11 -11.78 3.41
C PRO A 125 -0.23 -10.98 4.38
N VAL A 126 0.33 -9.85 3.93
CA VAL A 126 1.16 -8.98 4.76
C VAL A 126 0.32 -8.29 5.83
N GLN A 127 -0.82 -7.72 5.43
CA GLN A 127 -1.77 -7.08 6.37
C GLN A 127 -2.25 -8.11 7.42
N GLN A 128 -2.71 -9.28 6.99
CA GLN A 128 -3.20 -10.33 7.88
C GLN A 128 -2.13 -10.83 8.86
N LYS A 129 -0.89 -10.96 8.40
CA LYS A 129 0.22 -11.36 9.26
C LYS A 129 0.55 -10.27 10.28
N TYR A 130 0.51 -9.01 9.86
CA TYR A 130 0.73 -7.87 10.75
C TYR A 130 -0.35 -7.80 11.85
N ASP A 131 -1.63 -7.98 11.51
CA ASP A 131 -2.73 -8.09 12.48
C ASP A 131 -2.50 -9.21 13.48
N LEU A 132 -2.21 -10.41 12.97
CA LEU A 132 -2.00 -11.60 13.79
C LEU A 132 -0.81 -11.43 14.74
N ASP A 133 0.32 -10.96 14.23
CA ASP A 133 1.54 -10.80 15.01
C ASP A 133 1.37 -9.72 16.10
N THR A 134 0.72 -8.60 15.76
CA THR A 134 0.51 -7.48 16.69
C THR A 134 -0.72 -7.66 17.57
N ASN A 135 -1.52 -8.71 17.34
CA ASN A 135 -2.80 -8.95 17.99
C ASN A 135 -3.68 -7.69 17.98
N HIS A 136 -3.91 -7.12 16.79
CA HIS A 136 -4.65 -5.86 16.58
C HIS A 136 -4.21 -4.76 17.56
N SER A 137 -2.91 -4.42 17.54
CA SER A 137 -2.22 -3.46 18.44
C SER A 137 -1.94 -3.90 19.89
N GLN A 138 -2.48 -5.03 20.37
CA GLN A 138 -2.37 -5.44 21.78
C GLN A 138 -0.97 -6.00 22.14
N ASN A 139 -0.15 -6.37 21.16
CA ASN A 139 1.21 -6.86 21.36
C ASN A 139 2.25 -5.80 20.98
N ALA A 140 2.63 -4.98 21.97
CA ALA A 140 3.58 -3.88 21.78
C ALA A 140 4.98 -4.34 21.30
N VAL A 141 5.43 -5.53 21.69
CA VAL A 141 6.73 -6.07 21.27
C VAL A 141 6.72 -6.36 19.77
N GLN A 142 5.65 -7.01 19.29
CA GLN A 142 5.49 -7.30 17.87
C GLN A 142 5.21 -6.04 17.07
N GLN A 143 4.45 -5.08 17.62
CA GLN A 143 4.28 -3.75 17.02
C GLN A 143 5.63 -3.09 16.74
N GLN A 144 6.51 -3.03 17.76
CA GLN A 144 7.84 -2.43 17.61
C GLN A 144 8.72 -3.17 16.58
N ARG A 145 8.63 -4.52 16.52
CA ARG A 145 9.32 -5.32 15.50
C ARG A 145 8.87 -4.93 14.09
N TRP A 146 7.56 -4.83 13.88
CA TRP A 146 6.95 -4.44 12.60
C TRP A 146 7.29 -3.00 12.22
N ASP A 147 7.22 -2.05 13.15
CA ASP A 147 7.66 -0.67 12.93
C ASP A 147 9.12 -0.62 12.46
N GLY A 148 9.98 -1.47 13.04
CA GLY A 148 11.37 -1.63 12.62
C GLY A 148 11.52 -2.15 11.19
N LEU A 149 10.75 -3.17 10.82
CA LEU A 149 10.74 -3.75 9.48
C LEU A 149 10.23 -2.73 8.44
N ILE A 150 9.10 -2.10 8.70
CA ILE A 150 8.48 -1.09 7.85
C ILE A 150 9.44 0.08 7.64
N ARG A 151 10.01 0.63 8.72
CA ARG A 151 10.97 1.76 8.64
C ARG A 151 12.20 1.41 7.80
N ARG A 152 12.76 0.20 7.97
CA ARG A 152 13.88 -0.26 7.15
C ARG A 152 13.50 -0.37 5.67
N CYS A 153 12.32 -0.92 5.37
CA CYS A 153 11.84 -1.02 4.00
C CYS A 153 11.56 0.33 3.37
N MET A 154 10.91 1.25 4.10
CA MET A 154 10.68 2.64 3.69
C MET A 154 11.99 3.34 3.34
N GLY A 155 13.03 3.19 4.18
CA GLY A 155 14.35 3.75 3.92
C GLY A 155 15.09 3.18 2.71
N SER A 156 14.71 1.97 2.27
CA SER A 156 15.28 1.29 1.09
C SER A 156 14.38 1.39 -0.15
N THR A 157 13.24 2.09 -0.08
CA THR A 157 12.40 2.33 -1.26
C THR A 157 13.18 3.07 -2.36
N PRO A 158 12.92 2.78 -3.64
CA PRO A 158 11.87 1.87 -4.12
C PRO A 158 12.30 0.41 -4.16
N THR A 159 13.45 -0.02 -3.60
CA THR A 159 13.97 -1.39 -3.82
C THR A 159 13.47 -2.48 -2.88
N CYS A 160 12.85 -2.14 -1.74
CA CYS A 160 12.26 -3.16 -0.85
C CYS A 160 11.10 -3.90 -1.58
N ASP A 161 11.23 -5.21 -1.70
CA ASP A 161 10.28 -6.12 -2.37
C ASP A 161 9.74 -7.21 -1.43
N ARG A 162 10.18 -7.23 -0.17
CA ARG A 162 9.72 -8.16 0.85
C ARG A 162 9.60 -7.51 2.23
N LEU A 163 8.55 -7.86 2.96
CA LEU A 163 8.33 -7.48 4.34
C LEU A 163 8.03 -8.73 5.17
N ASP A 164 8.82 -8.97 6.22
CA ASP A 164 8.78 -10.20 7.04
C ASP A 164 8.71 -11.51 6.22
N ASN A 165 9.60 -11.63 5.23
CA ASN A 165 9.66 -12.75 4.28
C ASN A 165 8.42 -12.93 3.37
N LEU A 166 7.47 -12.01 3.37
CA LEU A 166 6.37 -11.98 2.41
C LEU A 166 6.70 -11.02 1.27
N GLN A 167 6.30 -11.36 0.05
CA GLN A 167 6.50 -10.50 -1.12
C GLN A 167 5.54 -9.31 -1.09
N LEU A 168 6.04 -8.13 -1.47
CA LEU A 168 5.28 -6.89 -1.65
C LEU A 168 4.89 -6.67 -3.11
#